data_AF-A0AAJ7JI60-F1
#
_entry.id   AF-A0AAJ7JI60-F1
#
_cell.length_a   1.000
_cell.length_b   1.000
_cell.length_c   1.000
_cell.angle_alpha   90.00
_cell.angle_beta   90.00
_cell.angle_gamma   90.00
#
_symmetry.space_group_name_H-M   'P 1'
#
loop_
_entity.id
_entity.type
_entity.pdbx_description
1 polymer ?
#
loop_
_entity_poly.entity_id
_entity_poly.type
_entity_poly.pdbx_seq_one_letter_code
_entity_poly.pdbx_strand_id
1 'polypeptide(L)'
;MSILMRMRPVNSGGILWEKIFHIPERRGISAPASKKIKMGKLTQEEREQDLKPLLSSGWSVQQNRDAIYKEFLFKNFNQAFGFMTRVAMQAEKMDHHPEWFNVYNKVNITLSSHDVNGLSQRDVKLASFIDKTAKME
;
A
#
# COMPACT_ATOMS: atom_id res chain seq x y z
N MET A 1 37.36 -25.88 4.65
CA MET A 1 36.27 -25.77 3.66
C MET A 1 36.89 -25.62 2.28
N SER A 2 36.83 -26.64 1.43
CA SER A 2 37.33 -26.54 0.04
C SER A 2 36.31 -25.77 -0.80
N ILE A 3 36.72 -24.64 -1.36
CA ILE A 3 35.93 -23.86 -2.31
C ILE A 3 36.17 -24.47 -3.69
N LEU A 4 35.13 -25.06 -4.30
CA LEU A 4 35.20 -25.57 -5.66
C LEU A 4 35.03 -24.40 -6.63
N MET A 5 36.04 -24.15 -7.47
CA MET A 5 36.02 -23.12 -8.50
C MET A 5 35.91 -23.75 -9.88
N ARG A 6 35.13 -23.13 -10.79
CA ARG A 6 35.03 -23.56 -12.19
C ARG A 6 35.49 -22.42 -13.10
N MET A 7 36.36 -22.75 -14.04
CA MET A 7 36.80 -21.82 -15.09
C MET A 7 35.73 -21.73 -16.19
N ARG A 8 35.45 -20.51 -16.64
CA ARG A 8 34.74 -20.25 -17.90
C ARG A 8 35.53 -19.27 -18.78
N PRO A 9 35.73 -19.57 -20.08
CA PRO A 9 36.28 -18.62 -21.02
C PRO A 9 35.26 -17.49 -21.30
N VAL A 10 35.75 -16.26 -21.42
CA VAL A 10 34.95 -15.08 -21.74
C VAL A 10 35.30 -14.60 -23.16
N ASN A 11 34.32 -14.05 -23.87
CA ASN A 11 34.44 -13.67 -25.29
C ASN A 11 35.54 -12.62 -25.59
N SER A 12 36.09 -11.97 -24.57
CA SER A 12 37.23 -11.04 -24.69
C SER A 12 38.60 -11.71 -24.57
N GLY A 13 38.67 -13.05 -24.64
CA GLY A 13 39.92 -13.81 -24.55
C GLY A 13 40.47 -13.99 -23.13
N GLY A 14 39.67 -13.69 -22.11
CA GLY A 14 40.02 -13.86 -20.69
C GLY A 14 39.35 -15.07 -20.04
N ILE A 15 39.81 -15.42 -18.82
CA ILE A 15 39.21 -16.48 -18.00
C ILE A 15 38.59 -15.85 -16.76
N LEU A 16 37.30 -16.12 -16.51
CA LEU A 16 36.61 -15.69 -15.31
C LEU A 16 36.50 -16.84 -14.31
N TRP A 17 36.82 -16.54 -13.04
CA TRP A 17 36.69 -17.48 -11.93
C TRP A 17 35.39 -17.23 -11.17
N GLU A 18 34.45 -18.15 -11.29
CA GLU A 18 33.19 -18.10 -10.53
C GLU A 18 33.24 -19.04 -9.32
N LYS A 19 32.81 -18.54 -8.16
CA LYS A 19 32.62 -19.34 -6.95
C LYS A 19 31.38 -20.21 -7.12
N ILE A 20 31.53 -21.53 -7.07
CA ILE A 20 30.39 -22.45 -7.11
C ILE A 20 29.81 -22.51 -5.69
N PHE A 21 28.73 -21.77 -5.45
CA PHE A 21 27.91 -21.98 -4.25
C PHE A 21 26.99 -23.17 -4.50
N HIS A 22 27.19 -24.27 -3.77
CA HIS A 22 26.26 -25.39 -3.77
C HIS A 22 25.01 -24.96 -2.99
N ILE A 23 23.97 -24.54 -3.71
CA ILE A 23 22.66 -24.25 -3.13
C ILE A 23 21.98 -25.61 -2.93
N PRO A 24 21.69 -26.06 -1.69
CA PRO A 24 20.93 -27.28 -1.49
C PRO A 24 19.52 -27.05 -2.06
N GLU A 25 19.04 -28.02 -2.82
CA GLU A 25 17.69 -28.04 -3.36
C GLU A 25 16.69 -27.92 -2.20
N ARG A 26 16.05 -26.76 -2.07
CA ARG A 26 14.99 -26.56 -1.07
C ARG A 26 13.81 -27.42 -1.49
N ARG A 27 13.54 -28.51 -0.75
CA ARG A 27 12.26 -29.22 -0.81
C ARG A 27 11.13 -28.19 -0.73
N GLY A 28 10.24 -28.25 -1.72
CA GLY A 28 9.16 -27.29 -1.90
C GLY A 28 8.28 -27.17 -0.67
N ILE A 29 8.45 -26.08 0.06
CA ILE A 29 7.37 -25.47 0.82
C ILE A 29 6.66 -24.58 -0.18
N SER A 30 5.45 -24.95 -0.59
CA SER A 30 4.63 -24.07 -1.42
C SER A 30 4.47 -22.74 -0.69
N ALA A 31 5.02 -21.68 -1.27
CA ALA A 31 4.68 -20.33 -0.84
C ALA A 31 3.15 -20.19 -0.94
N PRO A 32 2.47 -19.60 0.05
CA PRO A 32 1.04 -19.37 -0.05
C PRO A 32 0.77 -18.57 -1.32
N ALA A 33 -0.20 -19.03 -2.11
CA ALA A 33 -0.57 -18.39 -3.36
C ALA A 33 -0.82 -16.89 -3.09
N SER A 34 -0.04 -16.03 -3.75
CA SER A 34 -0.27 -14.60 -3.72
C SER A 34 -1.68 -14.34 -4.25
N LYS A 35 -2.59 -13.86 -3.40
CA LYS A 35 -3.90 -13.37 -3.84
C LYS A 35 -3.64 -12.31 -4.92
N LYS A 36 -3.92 -12.64 -6.19
CA LYS A 36 -4.00 -11.63 -7.26
C LYS A 36 -5.02 -10.60 -6.79
N ILE A 37 -4.57 -9.38 -6.56
CA ILE A 37 -5.47 -8.28 -6.21
C ILE A 37 -6.36 -8.05 -7.43
N LYS A 38 -7.64 -8.41 -7.32
CA LYS A 38 -8.63 -8.01 -8.31
C LYS A 38 -8.73 -6.49 -8.22
N MET A 39 -8.37 -5.81 -9.31
CA MET A 39 -8.53 -4.36 -9.51
C MET A 39 -10.00 -4.03 -9.77
N GLY A 40 -10.88 -4.40 -8.83
CA GLY A 40 -12.33 -4.29 -8.95
C GLY A 40 -12.94 -3.64 -7.73
N LYS A 41 -14.24 -3.36 -7.86
CA LYS A 41 -15.08 -2.93 -6.75
C LYS A 41 -15.10 -4.02 -5.66
N LEU A 42 -15.01 -3.64 -4.39
CA LEU A 42 -15.03 -4.57 -3.27
C LEU A 42 -16.35 -5.36 -3.25
N THR A 43 -16.25 -6.68 -3.08
CA THR A 43 -17.41 -7.53 -2.79
C THR A 43 -17.96 -7.25 -1.38
N GLN A 44 -19.14 -7.81 -1.07
CA GLN A 44 -19.73 -7.67 0.26
C GLN A 44 -18.84 -8.29 1.34
N GLU A 45 -18.27 -9.47 1.07
CA GLU A 45 -17.38 -10.17 1.98
C GLU A 45 -16.07 -9.38 2.19
N GLU A 46 -15.51 -8.82 1.12
CA GLU A 46 -14.32 -7.96 1.20
C GLU A 46 -14.61 -6.71 2.02
N ARG A 47 -15.79 -6.08 1.87
CA ARG A 47 -16.19 -4.92 2.69
C ARG A 47 -16.26 -5.27 4.17
N GLU A 48 -16.90 -6.38 4.51
CA GLU A 48 -17.04 -6.83 5.89
C GLU A 48 -15.69 -7.12 6.55
N GLN A 49 -14.74 -7.66 5.78
CA GLN A 49 -13.39 -7.96 6.26
C GLN A 49 -12.50 -6.71 6.33
N ASP A 50 -12.45 -5.93 5.26
CA ASP A 50 -11.43 -4.91 5.04
C ASP A 50 -11.85 -3.52 5.56
N LEU A 51 -13.15 -3.21 5.57
CA LEU A 51 -13.63 -1.93 6.11
C LEU A 51 -13.78 -1.97 7.63
N LYS A 52 -14.03 -3.14 8.23
CA LYS A 52 -14.27 -3.25 9.68
C LYS A 52 -13.19 -2.57 10.53
N PRO A 53 -11.87 -2.76 10.29
CA PRO A 53 -10.83 -2.05 11.04
C PRO A 53 -10.88 -0.53 10.85
N LEU A 54 -11.15 -0.07 9.63
CA LEU A 54 -11.26 1.36 9.30
C LEU A 54 -12.45 1.99 10.00
N LEU A 55 -13.61 1.33 9.98
CA LEU A 55 -14.82 1.78 10.66
C LEU A 55 -14.61 1.88 12.18
N SER A 56 -13.95 0.89 12.79
CA SER A 56 -13.57 0.95 14.21
C SER A 56 -12.58 2.07 14.54
N SER A 57 -11.87 2.60 13.54
CA SER A 57 -10.94 3.72 13.71
C SER A 57 -11.55 5.08 13.37
N GLY A 58 -12.86 5.16 13.10
CA GLY A 58 -13.59 6.41 12.87
C GLY A 58 -13.81 6.77 11.40
N TRP A 59 -13.50 5.88 10.46
CA TRP A 59 -14.02 6.02 9.09
C TRP A 59 -15.51 5.69 9.06
N SER A 60 -16.21 6.24 8.08
CA SER A 60 -17.64 6.01 7.85
C SER A 60 -17.91 5.77 6.38
N VAL A 61 -18.93 4.97 6.06
CA VAL A 61 -19.43 4.82 4.69
C VAL A 61 -20.38 5.98 4.38
N GLN A 62 -20.20 6.62 3.23
CA GLN A 62 -21.07 7.71 2.79
C GLN A 62 -22.44 7.17 2.34
N GLN A 63 -23.53 7.86 2.69
CA GLN A 63 -24.89 7.39 2.39
C GLN A 63 -25.23 7.44 0.89
N ASN A 64 -24.77 8.48 0.19
CA ASN A 64 -25.17 8.77 -1.18
C ASN A 64 -24.10 8.43 -2.23
N ARG A 65 -22.97 7.86 -1.78
CA ARG A 65 -21.84 7.53 -2.64
C ARG A 65 -21.11 6.33 -2.07
N ASP A 66 -20.68 5.43 -2.93
CA ASP A 66 -19.85 4.31 -2.53
C ASP A 66 -18.40 4.77 -2.26
N ALA A 67 -18.24 5.36 -1.08
CA ALA A 67 -17.03 6.00 -0.62
C ALA A 67 -16.92 5.88 0.90
N ILE A 68 -15.70 5.99 1.42
CA ILE A 68 -15.44 6.11 2.85
C ILE A 68 -14.94 7.52 3.17
N TYR A 69 -15.24 7.97 4.38
CA TYR A 69 -14.94 9.32 4.83
C TYR A 69 -14.43 9.33 6.27
N LYS A 70 -13.49 10.24 6.55
CA LYS A 70 -13.02 10.55 7.90
C LYS A 70 -12.56 12.00 8.03
N GLU A 71 -12.80 12.59 9.20
CA GLU A 71 -12.22 13.88 9.61
C GLU A 71 -11.04 13.64 10.54
N PHE A 72 -9.93 14.36 10.28
CA PHE A 72 -8.73 14.38 11.10
C PHE A 72 -8.55 15.76 11.71
N LEU A 73 -8.22 15.82 13.00
CA LEU A 73 -7.98 17.05 13.75
C LEU A 73 -6.56 17.03 14.32
N PHE A 74 -5.77 18.05 13.99
CA PHE A 74 -4.39 18.23 14.40
C PHE A 74 -4.25 19.40 15.38
N LYS A 75 -3.05 19.65 15.92
CA LYS A 75 -2.82 20.79 16.82
C LYS A 75 -2.86 22.13 16.10
N ASN A 76 -2.34 22.18 14.87
CA ASN A 76 -2.20 23.40 14.07
C ASN A 76 -2.08 23.05 12.58
N PHE A 77 -2.00 24.09 11.73
CA PHE A 77 -1.86 23.93 10.29
C PHE A 77 -0.56 23.24 9.87
N ASN A 78 0.56 23.47 10.57
CA ASN A 78 1.84 22.87 10.20
C ASN A 78 1.81 21.34 10.30
N GLN A 79 1.24 20.79 11.38
CA GLN A 79 1.02 19.35 11.51
C GLN A 79 0.05 18.81 10.46
N ALA A 80 -1.08 19.49 10.25
CA ALA A 80 -2.06 19.08 9.24
C ALA A 80 -1.44 19.02 7.83
N PHE A 81 -0.65 20.01 7.46
CA PHE A 81 0.00 20.05 6.15
C PHE A 81 1.16 19.07 6.03
N GLY A 82 1.89 18.80 7.11
CA GLY A 82 2.90 17.73 7.18
C GLY A 82 2.28 16.35 6.95
N PHE A 83 1.18 16.05 7.62
CA PHE A 83 0.34 14.87 7.37
C PHE A 83 -0.10 14.80 5.91
N MET A 84 -0.69 15.86 5.36
CA MET A 84 -1.16 15.91 3.97
C MET A 84 -0.02 15.64 2.98
N THR A 85 1.17 16.20 3.21
CA THR A 85 2.34 16.00 2.34
C THR A 85 2.73 14.53 2.26
N ARG A 86 2.75 13.82 3.40
CA ARG A 86 3.05 12.37 3.43
C ARG A 86 1.98 11.55 2.71
N VAL A 87 0.71 11.92 2.88
CA VAL A 87 -0.41 11.28 2.17
C VAL A 87 -0.28 11.50 0.66
N ALA A 88 0.06 12.71 0.21
CA ALA A 88 0.27 13.00 -1.20
C ALA A 88 1.39 12.15 -1.83
N MET A 89 2.53 12.00 -1.14
CA MET A 89 3.62 11.14 -1.62
C MET A 89 3.19 9.67 -1.77
N GLN A 90 2.37 9.16 -0.84
CA GLN A 90 1.87 7.80 -0.93
C GLN A 90 0.80 7.65 -2.00
N ALA A 91 -0.07 8.65 -2.17
CA ALA A 91 -1.09 8.70 -3.22
C ALA A 91 -0.45 8.61 -4.61
N GLU A 92 0.59 9.41 -4.87
CA GLU A 92 1.37 9.36 -6.12
C GLU A 92 1.99 7.98 -6.36
N LYS A 93 2.61 7.39 -5.33
CA LYS A 93 3.18 6.04 -5.43
C LYS A 93 2.13 4.96 -5.75
N MET A 94 0.90 5.17 -5.30
CA MET A 94 -0.21 4.24 -5.51
C MET A 94 -1.00 4.51 -6.79
N ASP A 95 -0.76 5.64 -7.46
CA ASP A 95 -1.63 6.18 -8.51
C ASP A 95 -3.12 6.16 -8.05
N HIS A 96 -3.35 6.67 -6.83
CA HIS A 96 -4.66 6.70 -6.20
C HIS A 96 -4.76 7.90 -5.26
N HIS A 97 -5.58 8.88 -5.61
CA HIS A 97 -5.61 10.17 -4.94
C HIS A 97 -6.84 10.34 -4.06
N PRO A 98 -6.71 10.99 -2.88
CA PRO A 98 -7.86 11.32 -2.06
C PRO A 98 -8.62 12.53 -2.63
N GLU A 99 -9.92 12.58 -2.33
CA GLU A 99 -10.65 13.85 -2.31
C GLU A 99 -10.55 14.40 -0.90
N TRP A 100 -10.07 15.64 -0.75
CA TRP A 100 -9.95 16.22 0.58
C TRP A 100 -10.29 17.71 0.65
N PHE A 101 -10.59 18.16 1.85
CA PHE A 101 -10.79 19.55 2.21
C PHE A 101 -10.02 19.85 3.48
N ASN A 102 -9.27 20.95 3.51
CA ASN A 102 -8.48 21.35 4.67
C ASN A 102 -8.81 22.79 5.06
N VAL A 103 -9.06 23.00 6.36
CA VAL A 103 -9.15 24.32 6.98
C VAL A 103 -8.32 24.29 8.25
N TYR A 104 -7.21 25.04 8.25
CA TYR A 104 -6.28 25.11 9.38
C TYR A 104 -5.85 23.72 9.86
N ASN A 105 -6.24 23.32 11.07
CA ASN A 105 -5.85 22.07 11.71
C ASN A 105 -6.81 20.90 11.41
N LYS A 106 -7.81 21.08 10.56
CA LYS A 106 -8.80 20.06 10.21
C LYS A 106 -8.61 19.59 8.77
N VAL A 107 -8.59 18.28 8.56
CA VAL A 107 -8.51 17.66 7.22
C VAL A 107 -9.63 16.63 7.08
N ASN A 108 -10.52 16.86 6.13
CA ASN A 108 -11.64 15.99 5.79
C ASN A 108 -11.24 15.18 4.55
N ILE A 109 -11.29 13.86 4.61
CA ILE A 109 -10.85 12.98 3.51
C ILE A 109 -11.99 12.05 3.10
N THR A 110 -12.26 11.99 1.80
CA THR A 110 -13.14 11.03 1.15
C THR A 110 -12.33 10.16 0.18
N LEU A 111 -12.53 8.85 0.20
CA LEU A 111 -11.89 7.89 -0.71
C LEU A 111 -12.94 7.09 -1.47
N SER A 112 -12.75 7.00 -2.78
CA SER A 112 -13.51 6.16 -3.72
C SER A 112 -12.68 5.98 -4.99
N SER A 113 -12.82 4.85 -5.68
CA SER A 113 -12.14 4.59 -6.95
C SER A 113 -13.08 4.91 -8.12
N HIS A 114 -12.73 5.95 -8.91
CA HIS A 114 -13.57 6.45 -9.99
C HIS A 114 -13.74 5.45 -11.16
N ASP A 115 -12.68 4.74 -11.52
CA ASP A 115 -12.63 3.77 -12.62
C ASP A 115 -13.53 2.55 -12.40
N VAL A 116 -13.77 2.17 -11.14
CA VAL A 116 -14.69 1.09 -10.76
C VAL A 116 -16.00 1.59 -10.14
N ASN A 117 -16.22 2.90 -10.16
CA ASN A 117 -17.39 3.59 -9.59
C ASN A 117 -17.75 3.09 -8.18
N GLY A 118 -16.77 3.11 -7.28
CA GLY A 118 -16.97 2.69 -5.90
C GLY A 118 -15.70 2.34 -5.14
N LEU A 119 -15.86 1.71 -3.98
CA LEU A 119 -14.74 1.29 -3.14
C LEU A 119 -13.98 0.13 -3.78
N SER A 120 -12.66 0.23 -3.79
CA SER A 120 -11.72 -0.82 -4.18
C SER A 120 -10.66 -1.07 -3.09
N GLN A 121 -9.80 -2.06 -3.30
CA GLN A 121 -8.67 -2.30 -2.40
C GLN A 121 -7.72 -1.10 -2.28
N ARG A 122 -7.65 -0.22 -3.30
CA ARG A 122 -6.80 0.98 -3.24
C ARG A 122 -7.29 1.94 -2.16
N ASP A 123 -8.59 2.11 -2.03
CA ASP A 123 -9.21 2.95 -0.99
C ASP A 123 -8.87 2.42 0.40
N VAL A 124 -9.01 1.11 0.62
CA VAL A 124 -8.68 0.47 1.90
C VAL A 124 -7.20 0.67 2.26
N LYS A 125 -6.31 0.44 1.29
CA LYS A 125 -4.85 0.58 1.50
C LYS A 125 -4.45 2.01 1.80
N LEU A 126 -5.00 2.97 1.06
CA LEU A 126 -4.71 4.38 1.27
C LEU A 126 -5.28 4.85 2.61
N ALA A 127 -6.53 4.48 2.96
CA ALA A 127 -7.11 4.76 4.28
C ALA A 127 -6.25 4.21 5.43
N SER A 128 -5.78 2.97 5.31
CA SER A 128 -4.92 2.34 6.31
C SER A 128 -3.59 3.07 6.47
N PHE A 129 -3.00 3.53 5.35
CA PHE A 129 -1.80 4.36 5.39
C PHE A 129 -2.08 5.70 6.07
N ILE A 130 -3.16 6.39 5.68
CA ILE A 130 -3.59 7.67 6.23
C ILE A 130 -3.74 7.56 7.76
N ASP A 131 -4.42 6.54 8.28
CA ASP A 131 -4.57 6.33 9.72
C ASP A 131 -3.24 6.13 10.44
N LYS A 132 -2.31 5.41 9.82
CA LYS A 132 -0.96 5.23 10.37
C LYS A 132 -0.21 6.55 10.41
N THR A 133 -0.28 7.34 9.33
CA THR A 133 0.37 8.65 9.23
C THR A 133 -0.19 9.64 10.24
N ALA A 134 -1.51 9.68 10.42
CA ALA A 134 -2.16 10.58 11.37
C ALA A 134 -1.75 10.32 12.83
N LYS A 135 -1.39 9.09 13.18
CA LYS A 135 -0.90 8.74 14.54
C LYS A 135 0.54 9.17 14.81
N MET A 136 1.28 9.61 13.79
CA MET A 136 2.69 10.00 13.90
C MET A 136 2.87 11.52 14.06
N GLU A 137 1.81 12.31 13.90
CA GLU A 137 1.81 13.78 13.92
C GLU A 137 1.14 14.32 15.19
#